data_AF-S6B7I5-F1
#
_entry.id   AF-S6B7I5-F1
#
_cell.length_a   1.000
_cell.length_b   1.000
_cell.length_c   1.000
_cell.angle_alpha   90.00
_cell.angle_beta   90.00
_cell.angle_gamma   90.00
#
_symmetry.space_group_name_H-M   'P 1'
#
loop_
_entity.id
_entity.type
_entity.pdbx_description
1 polymer ?
#
loop_
_entity_poly.entity_id
_entity_poly.type
_entity_poly.pdbx_seq_one_letter_code
_entity_poly.pdbx_strand_id
1 'polypeptide(L)'
;MATIKSVHAREILDSRGNPTVEVDITTVDGLFRAACPSGASTGIYEALELRDGDEDRYLGKGVLKAVANVNSTLASGVTGHDATRQRCLDDYMVKTLDGSENEWGYCKSKLGANAILVVSMAAARAAAAHKKIPLYQHLAELAGKPTDKYMLPVPCLNVINGGSHAGNSLAMQEFMILPVGAPSFKEAIRMGCEVYHNLKKVINAKYGQDDWEAYTLITKEIGDKVQIVGDDLLVTNPKRIQTALDKKACNALLLKVNQIGSVSEAIDACVLSQKKNWGVMVSHRSGETEDTFIADLVVALGTGQIKTGAPCRSERNAKYNQLIRIEEELGSRASYAGAAFRTCAQ
;
A
#
# COMPACT_ATOMS: atom_id res chain seq x y z
N MET A 1 -7.67 -17.10 -23.54
CA MET A 1 -8.22 -17.04 -22.17
C MET A 1 -7.10 -17.35 -21.21
N ALA A 2 -6.89 -16.49 -20.23
CA ALA A 2 -5.92 -16.69 -19.16
C ALA A 2 -6.54 -17.56 -18.06
N THR A 3 -6.91 -18.81 -18.42
CA THR A 3 -7.65 -19.68 -17.50
C THR A 3 -6.79 -20.05 -16.30
N ILE A 4 -7.31 -19.76 -15.09
CA ILE A 4 -6.70 -20.12 -13.82
C ILE A 4 -6.68 -21.65 -13.68
N LYS A 5 -5.49 -22.23 -13.55
CA LYS A 5 -5.27 -23.68 -13.39
C LYS A 5 -5.14 -24.10 -11.94
N SER A 6 -4.50 -23.27 -11.12
CA SER A 6 -4.38 -23.49 -9.69
C SER A 6 -4.15 -22.18 -8.97
N VAL A 7 -4.56 -22.14 -7.70
CA VAL A 7 -4.27 -21.05 -6.76
C VAL A 7 -3.68 -21.68 -5.51
N HIS A 8 -2.58 -21.12 -5.01
CA HIS A 8 -1.96 -21.56 -3.78
C HIS A 8 -1.48 -20.37 -2.96
N ALA A 9 -1.78 -20.38 -1.67
CA ALA A 9 -1.35 -19.38 -0.71
C ALA A 9 -0.38 -19.93 0.32
N ARG A 10 0.46 -19.03 0.82
CA ARG A 10 1.36 -19.26 1.95
C ARG A 10 1.42 -18.04 2.86
N GLU A 11 1.91 -18.27 4.07
CA GLU A 11 2.24 -17.21 5.01
C GLU A 11 3.70 -16.79 4.80
N ILE A 12 3.93 -15.48 4.67
CA ILE A 12 5.26 -14.84 4.61
C ILE A 12 5.35 -13.73 5.67
N LEU A 13 6.49 -13.05 5.78
CA LEU A 13 6.66 -11.92 6.71
C LEU A 13 6.63 -10.59 5.97
N ASP A 14 5.96 -9.61 6.56
CA ASP A 14 6.01 -8.22 6.13
C ASP A 14 7.27 -7.49 6.64
N SER A 15 7.43 -6.22 6.25
CA SER A 15 8.57 -5.38 6.62
C SER A 15 8.70 -5.08 8.12
N ARG A 16 7.70 -5.43 8.92
CA ARG A 16 7.68 -5.29 10.38
C ARG A 16 7.85 -6.65 11.08
N GLY A 17 8.09 -7.72 10.33
CA GLY A 17 8.21 -9.08 10.84
C GLY A 17 6.87 -9.71 11.25
N ASN A 18 5.72 -9.15 10.84
CA ASN A 18 4.43 -9.77 11.10
C ASN A 18 4.03 -10.67 9.92
N PRO A 19 3.28 -11.76 10.16
CA PRO A 19 2.74 -12.58 9.09
C PRO A 19 1.87 -11.80 8.10
N THR A 20 1.91 -12.19 6.83
CA THR A 20 0.99 -11.73 5.78
C THR A 20 0.80 -12.82 4.72
N VAL A 21 -0.23 -12.65 3.88
CA VAL A 21 -0.62 -13.64 2.86
C VAL A 21 0.11 -13.37 1.54
N GLU A 22 0.67 -14.41 0.95
CA GLU A 22 1.16 -14.42 -0.43
C GLU A 22 0.42 -15.49 -1.24
N VAL A 23 0.07 -15.17 -2.48
CA VAL A 23 -0.62 -16.07 -3.41
C VAL A 23 0.14 -16.23 -4.69
N ASP A 24 0.18 -17.47 -5.18
CA ASP A 24 0.55 -17.84 -6.54
C ASP A 24 -0.70 -18.29 -7.31
N ILE A 25 -0.93 -17.68 -8.48
CA ILE A 25 -1.86 -18.16 -9.50
C ILE A 25 -1.07 -18.75 -10.65
N THR A 26 -1.42 -19.97 -11.07
CA THR A 26 -0.83 -20.60 -12.26
C THR A 26 -1.83 -20.58 -13.40
N THR A 27 -1.39 -20.14 -14.58
CA THR A 27 -2.11 -20.30 -15.85
C THR A 27 -1.23 -21.05 -16.85
N VAL A 28 -1.66 -21.13 -18.11
CA VAL A 28 -0.80 -21.64 -19.19
C VAL A 28 0.41 -20.74 -19.48
N ASP A 29 0.35 -19.47 -19.07
CA ASP A 29 1.39 -18.46 -19.31
C ASP A 29 2.44 -18.42 -18.18
N GLY A 30 2.26 -19.21 -17.11
CA GLY A 30 3.22 -19.34 -16.01
C GLY A 30 2.59 -19.16 -14.63
N LEU A 31 3.45 -18.83 -13.66
CA LEU A 31 3.09 -18.58 -12.27
C LEU A 31 3.16 -17.08 -11.98
N PHE A 32 2.12 -16.54 -11.37
CA PHE A 32 1.95 -15.13 -11.07
C PHE A 32 1.71 -14.94 -9.58
N ARG A 33 2.63 -14.21 -8.93
CA ARG A 33 2.67 -14.05 -7.48
C ARG A 33 2.14 -12.70 -7.05
N ALA A 34 1.52 -12.61 -5.88
CA ALA A 34 1.20 -11.36 -5.21
C ALA A 34 1.21 -11.49 -3.69
N ALA A 35 1.64 -10.45 -2.98
CA ALA A 35 1.68 -10.42 -1.52
C ALA A 35 0.91 -9.24 -0.93
N CYS A 36 0.15 -9.48 0.14
CA CYS A 36 -0.69 -8.46 0.77
C CYS A 36 0.17 -7.57 1.69
N PRO A 37 0.05 -6.23 1.60
CA PRO A 37 0.56 -5.37 2.67
C PRO A 37 -0.38 -5.43 3.89
N SER A 38 0.15 -5.12 5.07
CA SER A 38 -0.57 -5.13 6.34
C SER A 38 -0.83 -3.72 6.89
N GLY A 39 -2.03 -3.52 7.42
CA GLY A 39 -2.41 -2.31 8.14
C GLY A 39 -2.10 -2.35 9.64
N ALA A 40 -2.32 -1.24 10.32
CA ALA A 40 -2.48 -1.20 11.78
C ALA A 40 -3.89 -0.74 12.20
N SER A 41 -4.73 -0.30 11.25
CA SER A 41 -6.05 0.26 11.55
C SER A 41 -7.12 -0.82 11.34
N THR A 42 -7.89 -1.08 12.39
CA THR A 42 -9.02 -2.02 12.44
C THR A 42 -10.33 -1.24 12.46
N GLY A 43 -10.50 -0.32 11.50
CA GLY A 43 -11.68 0.54 11.42
C GLY A 43 -12.94 -0.24 11.01
N ILE A 44 -14.10 0.13 11.58
CA ILE A 44 -15.41 -0.48 11.27
C ILE A 44 -15.87 -0.27 9.82
N TYR A 45 -15.22 0.62 9.08
CA TYR A 45 -15.54 1.00 7.70
C TYR A 45 -14.67 0.27 6.66
N GLU A 46 -13.54 -0.30 7.06
CA GLU A 46 -12.57 -0.90 6.14
C GLU A 46 -12.94 -2.35 5.79
N ALA A 47 -12.46 -2.82 4.63
CA ALA A 47 -12.41 -4.24 4.38
C ALA A 47 -11.53 -4.92 5.44
N LEU A 48 -12.03 -6.00 6.04
CA LEU A 48 -11.42 -6.58 7.23
C LEU A 48 -10.36 -7.62 6.87
N GLU A 49 -9.12 -7.34 7.27
CA GLU A 49 -8.04 -8.32 7.26
C GLU A 49 -8.37 -9.47 8.23
N LEU A 50 -8.22 -10.72 7.77
CA LEU A 50 -8.42 -11.89 8.61
C LEU A 50 -7.10 -12.32 9.27
N ARG A 51 -7.08 -12.29 10.60
CA ARG A 51 -5.98 -12.73 11.48
C ARG A 51 -6.39 -13.97 12.28
N ASP A 52 -5.40 -14.74 12.71
CA ASP A 52 -5.62 -15.97 13.47
C ASP A 52 -6.14 -15.69 14.87
N GLY A 53 -5.67 -14.64 15.54
CA GLY A 53 -6.04 -14.31 16.92
C GLY A 53 -5.47 -15.28 17.96
N ASP A 54 -4.47 -16.07 17.57
CA ASP A 54 -3.75 -16.99 18.44
C ASP A 54 -2.58 -16.25 19.13
N GLU A 55 -2.75 -15.88 20.39
CA GLU A 55 -1.75 -15.11 21.16
C GLU A 55 -0.41 -15.85 21.29
N ASP A 56 -0.42 -17.18 21.26
CA ASP A 56 0.79 -18.00 21.35
C ASP A 56 1.57 -18.03 20.01
N ARG A 57 0.98 -17.54 18.92
CA ARG A 57 1.56 -17.55 17.58
C ARG A 57 1.59 -16.15 16.95
N TYR A 58 2.80 -15.59 16.83
CA TYR A 58 3.02 -14.24 16.29
C TYR A 58 2.17 -13.17 17.00
N LEU A 59 1.93 -13.33 18.32
CA LEU A 59 1.18 -12.37 19.13
C LEU A 59 -0.23 -12.09 18.56
N GLY A 60 -0.95 -13.14 18.16
CA GLY A 60 -2.28 -13.03 17.57
C GLY A 60 -2.31 -12.69 16.08
N LYS A 61 -1.16 -12.38 15.46
CA LYS A 61 -1.08 -11.82 14.10
C LYS A 61 -0.86 -12.84 12.99
N GLY A 62 -0.91 -14.15 13.28
CA GLY A 62 -0.90 -15.18 12.26
C GLY A 62 -1.97 -14.97 11.18
N VAL A 63 -1.77 -15.54 9.99
CA VAL A 63 -2.73 -15.46 8.87
C VAL A 63 -3.07 -16.84 8.29
N LEU A 64 -2.90 -17.91 9.05
CA LEU A 64 -3.19 -19.28 8.60
C LEU A 64 -4.68 -19.47 8.24
N LYS A 65 -5.60 -18.79 8.91
CA LYS A 65 -7.03 -18.78 8.54
C LYS A 65 -7.24 -18.19 7.14
N ALA A 66 -6.59 -17.06 6.85
CA ALA A 66 -6.67 -16.43 5.53
C ALA A 66 -6.02 -17.31 4.45
N VAL A 67 -4.85 -17.90 4.73
CA VAL A 67 -4.17 -18.85 3.84
C VAL A 67 -5.05 -20.08 3.57
N ALA A 68 -5.71 -20.63 4.60
CA ALA A 68 -6.64 -21.74 4.45
C ALA A 68 -7.85 -21.37 3.60
N ASN A 69 -8.42 -20.18 3.78
CA ASN A 69 -9.51 -19.66 2.94
C ASN A 69 -9.10 -19.55 1.47
N VAL A 70 -7.86 -19.13 1.19
CA VAL A 70 -7.35 -19.12 -0.19
C VAL A 70 -7.22 -20.54 -0.73
N ASN A 71 -6.52 -21.42 -0.03
CA ASN A 71 -6.21 -22.77 -0.49
C ASN A 71 -7.45 -23.69 -0.60
N SER A 72 -8.57 -23.33 0.02
CA SER A 72 -9.83 -24.08 -0.04
C SER A 72 -10.88 -23.36 -0.89
N THR A 73 -11.60 -22.41 -0.28
CA THR A 73 -12.78 -21.75 -0.85
C THR A 73 -12.44 -20.92 -2.09
N LEU A 74 -11.40 -20.08 -2.03
CA LEU A 74 -11.06 -19.25 -3.19
C LEU A 74 -10.46 -20.10 -4.31
N ALA A 75 -9.51 -21.00 -4.01
CA ALA A 75 -8.89 -21.86 -5.02
C ALA A 75 -9.92 -22.71 -5.77
N SER A 76 -10.82 -23.37 -5.05
CA SER A 76 -11.91 -24.15 -5.68
C SER A 76 -12.88 -23.25 -6.44
N GLY A 77 -13.22 -22.07 -5.91
CA GLY A 77 -14.15 -21.15 -6.55
C GLY A 77 -13.62 -20.51 -7.83
N VAL A 78 -12.34 -20.12 -7.88
CA VAL A 78 -11.80 -19.35 -9.00
C VAL A 78 -11.07 -20.19 -10.06
N THR A 79 -10.73 -21.44 -9.76
CA THR A 79 -10.13 -22.34 -10.77
C THR A 79 -11.08 -22.49 -11.95
N GLY A 80 -10.53 -22.45 -13.18
CA GLY A 80 -11.31 -22.46 -14.42
C GLY A 80 -11.83 -21.09 -14.88
N HIS A 81 -11.79 -20.06 -14.03
CA HIS A 81 -12.14 -18.70 -14.44
C HIS A 81 -11.05 -18.09 -15.34
N ASP A 82 -11.45 -17.16 -16.20
CA ASP A 82 -10.52 -16.38 -17.04
C ASP A 82 -10.01 -15.17 -16.26
N ALA A 83 -8.70 -15.13 -15.98
CA ALA A 83 -8.07 -14.04 -15.24
C ALA A 83 -8.20 -12.68 -15.96
N THR A 84 -8.41 -12.65 -17.29
CA THR A 84 -8.61 -11.38 -18.01
C THR A 84 -9.94 -10.71 -17.68
N ARG A 85 -10.88 -11.43 -17.05
CA ARG A 85 -12.19 -10.89 -16.61
C ARG A 85 -12.12 -10.39 -15.16
N GLN A 86 -11.19 -9.47 -14.88
CA GLN A 86 -10.88 -8.98 -13.53
C GLN A 86 -12.13 -8.61 -12.72
N ARG A 87 -13.03 -7.80 -13.30
CA ARG A 87 -14.25 -7.36 -12.60
C ARG A 87 -15.16 -8.52 -12.22
N CYS A 88 -15.35 -9.47 -13.14
CA CYS A 88 -16.19 -10.64 -12.88
C CYS A 88 -15.59 -11.54 -11.79
N LEU A 89 -14.27 -11.73 -11.82
CA LEU A 89 -13.55 -12.52 -10.83
C LEU A 89 -13.63 -11.87 -9.44
N ASP A 90 -13.33 -10.57 -9.35
CA ASP A 90 -13.39 -9.80 -8.10
C ASP A 90 -14.81 -9.80 -7.53
N ASP A 91 -15.83 -9.55 -8.36
CA ASP A 91 -17.23 -9.58 -7.92
C ASP A 91 -17.67 -10.96 -7.45
N TYR A 92 -17.23 -12.03 -8.11
CA TYR A 92 -17.53 -13.39 -7.67
C TYR A 92 -16.91 -13.69 -6.30
N MET A 93 -15.64 -13.32 -6.08
CA MET A 93 -14.98 -13.50 -4.78
C MET A 93 -15.67 -12.68 -3.67
N VAL A 94 -15.95 -11.42 -3.92
CA VAL A 94 -16.49 -10.48 -2.93
C VAL A 94 -17.97 -10.75 -2.63
N LYS A 95 -18.80 -10.89 -3.68
CA LYS A 95 -20.26 -10.93 -3.54
C LYS A 95 -20.79 -12.35 -3.38
N THR A 96 -20.14 -13.34 -4.00
CA THR A 96 -20.65 -14.71 -4.04
C THR A 96 -19.93 -15.64 -3.06
N LEU A 97 -18.59 -15.65 -3.05
CA LEU A 97 -17.83 -16.55 -2.17
C LEU A 97 -17.79 -16.04 -0.71
N ASP A 98 -17.48 -14.75 -0.54
CA ASP A 98 -17.46 -14.09 0.76
C ASP A 98 -18.87 -13.67 1.19
N GLY A 99 -19.46 -12.68 0.49
CA GLY A 99 -20.82 -12.20 0.71
C GLY A 99 -21.06 -11.47 2.04
N SER A 100 -20.02 -11.18 2.81
CA SER A 100 -20.17 -10.47 4.09
C SER A 100 -20.25 -8.96 3.89
N GLU A 101 -21.25 -8.36 4.53
CA GLU A 101 -21.55 -6.92 4.46
C GLU A 101 -21.60 -6.30 5.86
N ASN A 102 -21.33 -5.01 5.94
CA ASN A 102 -21.66 -4.14 7.07
C ASN A 102 -22.58 -3.00 6.57
N GLU A 103 -22.90 -2.03 7.42
CA GLU A 103 -23.74 -0.87 7.06
C GLU A 103 -23.21 -0.04 5.87
N TRP A 104 -21.96 -0.25 5.47
CA TRP A 104 -21.23 0.52 4.46
C TRP A 104 -20.87 -0.30 3.20
N GLY A 105 -21.28 -1.56 3.12
CA GLY A 105 -21.08 -2.45 1.98
C GLY A 105 -20.27 -3.71 2.30
N TYR A 106 -19.66 -4.31 1.28
CA TYR A 106 -18.94 -5.58 1.40
C TYR A 106 -17.66 -5.46 2.24
N CYS A 107 -17.71 -5.99 3.47
CA CYS A 107 -16.64 -5.90 4.46
C CYS A 107 -15.61 -7.03 4.37
N LYS A 108 -15.91 -8.10 3.62
CA LYS A 108 -14.96 -9.18 3.28
C LYS A 108 -14.43 -9.93 4.51
N SER A 109 -15.22 -9.98 5.58
CA SER A 109 -14.86 -10.51 6.89
C SER A 109 -14.84 -12.04 6.96
N LYS A 110 -15.56 -12.73 6.07
CA LYS A 110 -15.65 -14.20 6.06
C LYS A 110 -14.39 -14.84 5.49
N LEU A 111 -13.93 -14.37 4.33
CA LEU A 111 -12.74 -14.88 3.66
C LEU A 111 -11.48 -14.10 4.03
N GLY A 112 -11.63 -12.83 4.38
CA GLY A 112 -10.55 -11.89 4.68
C GLY A 112 -10.18 -11.04 3.46
N ALA A 113 -10.16 -9.73 3.64
CA ALA A 113 -9.75 -8.78 2.61
C ALA A 113 -8.32 -9.03 2.12
N ASN A 114 -7.44 -9.47 3.02
CA ASN A 114 -6.07 -9.89 2.71
C ASN A 114 -6.00 -11.13 1.82
N ALA A 115 -6.96 -12.06 1.93
CA ALA A 115 -7.04 -13.25 1.07
C ALA A 115 -7.60 -12.90 -0.33
N ILE A 116 -8.68 -12.12 -0.39
CA ILE A 116 -9.31 -11.73 -1.67
C ILE A 116 -8.38 -10.85 -2.50
N LEU A 117 -7.74 -9.85 -1.87
CA LEU A 117 -6.90 -8.90 -2.59
C LEU A 117 -5.73 -9.57 -3.31
N VAL A 118 -5.03 -10.51 -2.67
CA VAL A 118 -3.84 -11.13 -3.27
C VAL A 118 -4.19 -12.05 -4.44
N VAL A 119 -5.34 -12.73 -4.40
CA VAL A 119 -5.87 -13.46 -5.55
C VAL A 119 -6.21 -12.48 -6.68
N SER A 120 -6.85 -11.36 -6.36
CA SER A 120 -7.17 -10.28 -7.31
C SER A 120 -5.91 -9.71 -7.99
N MET A 121 -4.86 -9.42 -7.22
CA MET A 121 -3.58 -8.89 -7.72
C MET A 121 -2.81 -9.90 -8.58
N ALA A 122 -2.75 -11.17 -8.15
CA ALA A 122 -2.11 -12.24 -8.91
C ALA A 122 -2.85 -12.50 -10.24
N ALA A 123 -4.18 -12.41 -10.26
CA ALA A 123 -4.98 -12.55 -11.47
C ALA A 123 -4.72 -11.41 -12.47
N ALA A 124 -4.61 -10.16 -11.98
CA ALA A 124 -4.24 -9.02 -12.83
C ALA A 124 -2.87 -9.20 -13.49
N ARG A 125 -1.89 -9.75 -12.77
CA ARG A 125 -0.57 -10.11 -13.32
C ARG A 125 -0.67 -11.21 -14.39
N ALA A 126 -1.45 -12.26 -14.11
CA ALA A 126 -1.69 -13.34 -15.06
C ALA A 126 -2.36 -12.83 -16.36
N ALA A 127 -3.33 -11.94 -16.22
CA ALA A 127 -4.03 -11.31 -17.35
C ALA A 127 -3.11 -10.42 -18.19
N ALA A 128 -2.26 -9.61 -17.54
CA ALA A 128 -1.28 -8.77 -18.24
C ALA A 128 -0.31 -9.63 -19.06
N ALA A 129 0.21 -10.71 -18.46
CA ALA A 129 1.10 -11.65 -19.13
C ALA A 129 0.43 -12.37 -20.32
N HIS A 130 -0.81 -12.82 -20.16
CA HIS A 130 -1.58 -13.44 -21.25
C HIS A 130 -1.76 -12.49 -22.43
N LYS A 131 -2.01 -11.21 -22.14
CA LYS A 131 -2.10 -10.14 -23.14
C LYS A 131 -0.75 -9.71 -23.70
N LYS A 132 0.36 -10.19 -23.14
CA LYS A 132 1.74 -9.81 -23.48
C LYS A 132 1.98 -8.31 -23.37
N ILE A 133 1.38 -7.71 -22.35
CA ILE A 133 1.55 -6.29 -22.02
C ILE A 133 2.05 -6.14 -20.58
N PRO A 134 2.72 -5.03 -20.25
CA PRO A 134 3.10 -4.70 -18.89
C PRO A 134 1.87 -4.54 -17.97
N LEU A 135 2.06 -4.76 -16.67
CA LEU A 135 0.98 -4.69 -15.69
C LEU A 135 0.35 -3.28 -15.64
N TYR A 136 1.14 -2.21 -15.65
CA TYR A 136 0.63 -0.84 -15.67
C TYR A 136 -0.31 -0.58 -16.88
N GLN A 137 -0.01 -1.15 -18.05
CA GLN A 137 -0.86 -1.01 -19.23
C GLN A 137 -2.16 -1.79 -19.06
N HIS A 138 -2.09 -3.03 -18.56
CA HIS A 138 -3.28 -3.82 -18.28
C HIS A 138 -4.23 -3.14 -17.29
N LEU A 139 -3.69 -2.59 -16.20
CA LEU A 139 -4.47 -1.86 -15.21
C LEU A 139 -5.09 -0.57 -15.78
N ALA A 140 -4.39 0.11 -16.70
CA ALA A 140 -4.94 1.29 -17.40
C ALA A 140 -6.14 0.90 -18.28
N GLU A 141 -6.06 -0.21 -19.02
CA GLU A 141 -7.18 -0.74 -19.81
C GLU A 141 -8.39 -1.05 -18.92
N LEU A 142 -8.18 -1.68 -17.76
CA LEU A 142 -9.25 -1.97 -16.80
C LEU A 142 -9.90 -0.68 -16.27
N ALA A 143 -9.11 0.37 -16.08
CA ALA A 143 -9.58 1.67 -15.62
C ALA A 143 -10.21 2.54 -16.74
N GLY A 144 -10.22 2.06 -17.99
CA GLY A 144 -10.67 2.83 -19.14
C GLY A 144 -9.80 4.07 -19.42
N LYS A 145 -8.51 3.99 -19.07
CA LYS A 145 -7.52 5.07 -19.26
C LYS A 145 -6.79 4.92 -20.60
N PRO A 146 -6.31 6.03 -21.20
CA PRO A 146 -5.45 5.98 -22.36
C PRO A 146 -4.18 5.15 -22.11
N THR A 147 -3.64 4.53 -23.16
CA THR A 147 -2.45 3.65 -23.10
C THR A 147 -1.34 4.08 -24.07
N ASP A 148 -1.51 5.23 -24.73
CA ASP A 148 -0.52 5.84 -25.62
C ASP A 148 0.51 6.68 -24.85
N LYS A 149 0.07 7.31 -23.75
CA LYS A 149 0.91 8.11 -22.85
C LYS A 149 0.57 7.84 -21.39
N TYR A 150 1.58 7.98 -20.54
CA TYR A 150 1.49 7.68 -19.12
C TYR A 150 2.09 8.80 -18.28
N MET A 151 1.49 8.99 -17.11
CA MET A 151 1.94 9.97 -16.11
C MET A 151 2.71 9.27 -14.99
N LEU A 152 3.97 9.64 -14.81
CA LEU A 152 4.77 9.23 -13.66
C LEU A 152 4.45 10.13 -12.46
N PRO A 153 4.28 9.57 -11.26
CA PRO A 153 3.81 10.32 -10.10
C PRO A 153 4.91 11.13 -9.43
N VAL A 154 4.55 12.22 -8.75
CA VAL A 154 5.43 12.84 -7.75
C VAL A 154 5.55 11.91 -6.53
N PRO A 155 6.77 11.50 -6.11
CA PRO A 155 6.94 10.71 -4.90
C PRO A 155 6.82 11.60 -3.66
N CYS A 156 5.91 11.22 -2.75
CA CYS A 156 5.71 11.84 -1.44
C CYS A 156 6.57 11.09 -0.42
N LEU A 157 7.80 11.57 -0.23
CA LEU A 157 8.83 10.88 0.52
C LEU A 157 8.73 11.23 2.00
N ASN A 158 8.45 10.25 2.84
CA ASN A 158 8.43 10.44 4.29
C ASN A 158 9.85 10.66 4.82
N VAL A 159 10.06 11.69 5.64
CA VAL A 159 11.41 12.08 6.11
C VAL A 159 11.51 12.27 7.62
N ILE A 160 10.41 12.63 8.30
CA ILE A 160 10.35 12.77 9.77
C ILE A 160 9.05 12.13 10.23
N ASN A 161 9.15 11.27 11.25
CA ASN A 161 8.03 10.61 11.88
C ASN A 161 7.73 11.21 13.24
N GLY A 162 6.44 11.24 13.56
CA GLY A 162 5.89 11.49 14.90
C GLY A 162 4.66 10.61 15.11
N GLY A 163 3.85 10.93 16.11
CA GLY A 163 2.65 10.19 16.48
C GLY A 163 2.95 8.70 16.69
N SER A 164 1.99 7.81 16.39
CA SER A 164 2.13 6.35 16.61
C SER A 164 3.18 5.65 15.73
N HIS A 165 3.93 6.39 14.92
CA HIS A 165 5.04 5.87 14.12
C HIS A 165 6.41 6.22 14.71
N ALA A 166 6.47 7.02 15.77
CA ALA A 166 7.70 7.35 16.44
C ALA A 166 7.49 7.76 17.90
N GLY A 167 8.35 7.24 18.74
CA GLY A 167 8.42 7.54 20.15
C GLY A 167 8.95 8.90 20.53
N ASN A 168 8.29 9.94 20.10
CA ASN A 168 8.73 11.29 20.37
C ASN A 168 7.54 12.23 20.62
N SER A 169 7.86 13.49 20.89
CA SER A 169 6.87 14.52 21.24
C SER A 169 6.11 15.08 20.03
N LEU A 170 6.43 14.66 18.82
CA LEU A 170 5.89 15.22 17.59
C LEU A 170 4.48 14.67 17.34
N ALA A 171 3.46 15.50 17.52
CA ALA A 171 2.06 15.07 17.35
C ALA A 171 1.69 14.73 15.89
N MET A 172 2.39 15.32 14.92
CA MET A 172 2.15 15.03 13.49
C MET A 172 2.82 13.72 13.11
N GLN A 173 2.05 12.81 12.50
CA GLN A 173 2.52 11.44 12.25
C GLN A 173 3.66 11.37 11.23
N GLU A 174 3.59 12.17 10.15
CA GLU A 174 4.57 12.11 9.06
C GLU A 174 4.74 13.48 8.40
N PHE A 175 6.00 13.85 8.16
CA PHE A 175 6.38 14.99 7.32
C PHE A 175 7.02 14.46 6.05
N MET A 176 6.53 14.94 4.90
CA MET A 176 6.95 14.46 3.60
C MET A 176 7.56 15.58 2.75
N ILE A 177 8.52 15.22 1.91
CA ILE A 177 9.05 16.07 0.85
C ILE A 177 8.54 15.60 -0.51
N LEU A 178 8.22 16.56 -1.39
CA LEU A 178 7.67 16.31 -2.72
C LEU A 178 8.52 17.07 -3.75
N PRO A 179 9.32 16.39 -4.59
CA PRO A 179 10.19 17.01 -5.60
C PRO A 179 9.38 17.42 -6.86
N VAL A 180 8.44 18.35 -6.71
CA VAL A 180 7.52 18.79 -7.78
C VAL A 180 8.21 19.51 -8.95
N GLY A 181 9.42 20.03 -8.73
CA GLY A 181 10.23 20.72 -9.75
C GLY A 181 11.20 19.81 -10.51
N ALA A 182 11.22 18.50 -10.22
CA ALA A 182 12.09 17.58 -10.94
C ALA A 182 11.66 17.43 -12.42
N PRO A 183 12.60 17.21 -13.35
CA PRO A 183 12.27 17.02 -14.77
C PRO A 183 11.77 15.60 -15.10
N SER A 184 12.02 14.61 -14.22
CA SER A 184 11.65 13.21 -14.40
C SER A 184 11.46 12.52 -13.04
N PHE A 185 10.88 11.33 -13.05
CA PHE A 185 10.73 10.51 -11.85
C PHE A 185 12.09 10.10 -11.27
N LYS A 186 13.02 9.66 -12.13
CA LYS A 186 14.39 9.31 -11.74
C LYS A 186 15.10 10.47 -11.04
N GLU A 187 14.98 11.69 -11.57
CA GLU A 187 15.55 12.89 -10.95
C GLU A 187 14.84 13.25 -9.64
N ALA A 188 13.52 13.09 -9.57
CA ALA A 188 12.75 13.28 -8.34
C ALA A 188 13.24 12.36 -7.21
N ILE A 189 13.50 11.09 -7.50
CA ILE A 189 14.06 10.15 -6.51
C ILE A 189 15.49 10.55 -6.12
N ARG A 190 16.35 10.94 -7.07
CA ARG A 190 17.70 11.44 -6.75
C ARG A 190 17.64 12.63 -5.78
N MET A 191 16.85 13.66 -6.11
CA MET A 191 16.64 14.83 -5.24
C MET A 191 16.15 14.42 -3.85
N GLY A 192 15.19 13.51 -3.80
CA GLY A 192 14.65 12.95 -2.56
C GLY A 192 15.69 12.25 -1.68
N CYS A 193 16.50 11.38 -2.28
CA CYS A 193 17.60 10.67 -1.61
C CYS A 193 18.65 11.64 -1.05
N GLU A 194 19.03 12.66 -1.82
CA GLU A 194 19.99 13.68 -1.40
C GLU A 194 19.47 14.48 -0.21
N VAL A 195 18.21 14.93 -0.26
CA VAL A 195 17.56 15.62 0.86
C VAL A 195 17.48 14.71 2.09
N TYR A 196 17.08 13.45 1.93
CA TYR A 196 16.98 12.48 3.02
C TYR A 196 18.32 12.26 3.74
N HIS A 197 19.41 12.05 3.00
CA HIS A 197 20.74 11.86 3.59
C HIS A 197 21.29 13.13 4.25
N ASN A 198 21.05 14.31 3.66
CA ASN A 198 21.46 15.57 4.27
C ASN A 198 20.66 15.86 5.54
N LEU A 199 19.34 15.62 5.54
CA LEU A 199 18.50 15.77 6.72
C LEU A 199 18.96 14.86 7.85
N LYS A 200 19.29 13.59 7.56
CA LYS A 200 19.85 12.66 8.55
C LYS A 200 21.12 13.22 9.20
N LYS A 201 22.04 13.79 8.41
CA LYS A 201 23.26 14.41 8.93
C LYS A 201 22.96 15.63 9.82
N VAL A 202 22.04 16.50 9.39
CA VAL A 202 21.65 17.70 10.14
C VAL A 202 20.99 17.34 11.47
N ILE A 203 20.09 16.35 11.48
CA ILE A 203 19.43 15.88 12.71
C ILE A 203 20.49 15.29 13.66
N ASN A 204 21.36 14.40 13.18
CA ASN A 204 22.42 13.81 14.00
C ASN A 204 23.38 14.87 14.58
N ALA A 205 23.78 15.86 13.78
CA ALA A 205 24.70 16.91 14.23
C ALA A 205 24.06 17.85 15.28
N LYS A 206 22.75 18.09 15.20
CA LYS A 206 22.04 19.04 16.07
C LYS A 206 21.54 18.41 17.38
N TYR A 207 21.12 17.15 17.33
CA TYR A 207 20.51 16.47 18.47
C TYR A 207 21.39 15.35 19.06
N GLY A 208 22.54 15.08 18.45
CA GLY A 208 23.45 14.02 18.88
C GLY A 208 22.89 12.62 18.67
N GLN A 209 23.76 11.63 18.85
CA GLN A 209 23.40 10.21 18.94
C GLN A 209 23.46 9.72 20.41
N ASP A 210 23.74 10.64 21.36
CA ASP A 210 24.36 10.38 22.66
C ASP A 210 23.81 11.31 23.78
N ASP A 211 22.50 11.27 24.10
CA ASP A 211 21.96 11.92 25.31
C ASP A 211 21.92 10.92 26.48
N TRP A 212 23.07 10.72 27.11
CA TRP A 212 23.28 9.74 28.16
C TRP A 212 22.61 10.13 29.49
N GLU A 213 22.38 11.42 29.79
CA GLU A 213 21.85 11.87 31.09
C GLU A 213 20.38 11.48 31.28
N ALA A 214 19.56 11.64 30.24
CA ALA A 214 18.14 11.28 30.26
C ALA A 214 17.93 9.75 30.38
N TYR A 215 18.70 8.96 29.63
CA TYR A 215 18.66 7.50 29.71
C TYR A 215 19.19 6.99 31.05
N THR A 216 20.26 7.59 31.58
CA THR A 216 20.86 7.17 32.87
C THR A 216 19.93 7.39 34.05
N LEU A 217 19.16 8.49 34.07
CA LEU A 217 18.21 8.79 35.16
C LEU A 217 17.03 7.80 35.19
N ILE A 218 16.49 7.46 34.01
CA ILE A 218 15.38 6.51 33.84
C ILE A 218 15.84 5.07 34.14
N THR A 219 17.03 4.67 33.69
CA THR A 219 17.63 3.37 34.03
C THR A 219 17.95 3.26 35.53
N LYS A 220 18.39 4.34 36.18
CA LYS A 220 18.70 4.37 37.62
C LYS A 220 17.48 4.16 38.52
N GLU A 221 16.30 4.66 38.13
CA GLU A 221 15.11 4.59 38.98
C GLU A 221 14.33 3.26 38.84
N ILE A 222 14.34 2.64 37.66
CA ILE A 222 13.47 1.47 37.38
C ILE A 222 14.12 0.36 36.54
N GLY A 223 15.37 0.52 36.08
CA GLY A 223 16.02 -0.38 35.12
C GLY A 223 16.28 -1.81 35.63
N ASP A 224 16.31 -1.99 36.95
CA ASP A 224 16.46 -3.32 37.56
C ASP A 224 15.15 -4.13 37.54
N LYS A 225 14.02 -3.47 37.24
CA LYS A 225 12.67 -4.05 37.29
C LYS A 225 12.02 -4.19 35.92
N VAL A 226 12.46 -3.40 34.94
CA VAL A 226 11.90 -3.40 33.59
C VAL A 226 12.97 -3.11 32.54
N GLN A 227 12.84 -3.72 31.37
CA GLN A 227 13.58 -3.33 30.18
C GLN A 227 13.02 -1.99 29.67
N ILE A 228 13.89 -0.98 29.58
CA ILE A 228 13.51 0.36 29.15
C ILE A 228 13.83 0.52 27.67
N VAL A 229 12.77 0.75 26.88
CA VAL A 229 12.84 1.09 25.46
C VAL A 229 11.97 2.34 25.29
N GLY A 230 12.58 3.46 24.87
CA GLY A 230 11.89 4.75 24.73
C GLY A 230 11.10 4.82 23.44
N ASP A 231 9.77 4.91 23.57
CA ASP A 231 8.82 5.16 22.48
C ASP A 231 7.95 6.41 22.83
N ASP A 232 6.63 6.37 22.94
CA ASP A 232 5.76 7.55 23.13
C ASP A 232 5.84 8.23 24.53
N LEU A 233 6.08 9.56 24.63
CA LEU A 233 5.87 10.29 25.90
C LEU A 233 4.56 11.11 26.01
N LEU A 234 3.80 11.46 24.95
CA LEU A 234 2.87 12.64 25.02
C LEU A 234 1.39 12.52 24.50
N VAL A 235 0.77 11.34 24.45
CA VAL A 235 -0.60 10.99 23.94
C VAL A 235 -1.83 11.95 24.21
N THR A 236 -2.66 12.34 23.18
CA THR A 236 -3.62 13.50 23.22
C THR A 236 -5.10 13.33 22.69
N ASN A 237 -6.11 13.62 23.56
CA ASN A 237 -7.37 14.44 23.56
C ASN A 237 -8.55 14.41 22.50
N PRO A 238 -9.83 14.17 22.92
CA PRO A 238 -11.07 14.17 22.08
C PRO A 238 -11.67 15.51 21.57
N LYS A 239 -11.36 16.69 22.13
CA LYS A 239 -11.99 17.97 21.69
C LYS A 239 -11.49 18.48 20.33
N ARG A 240 -10.39 17.92 19.80
CA ARG A 240 -9.83 18.29 18.49
C ARG A 240 -10.56 17.66 17.30
N ILE A 241 -11.32 16.61 17.56
CA ILE A 241 -12.01 15.83 16.53
C ILE A 241 -13.29 16.55 16.05
N GLN A 242 -13.98 17.28 16.92
CA GLN A 242 -15.19 18.04 16.55
C GLN A 242 -14.89 19.26 15.65
N THR A 243 -13.69 19.85 15.74
CA THR A 243 -13.26 21.00 14.90
C THR A 243 -12.92 20.62 13.45
N ALA A 244 -12.58 19.34 13.21
CA ALA A 244 -12.29 18.84 11.86
C ALA A 244 -13.58 18.68 11.03
N LEU A 245 -14.71 18.39 11.68
CA LEU A 245 -16.00 18.16 11.02
C LEU A 245 -16.70 19.46 10.59
N ASP A 246 -16.50 20.58 11.29
CA ASP A 246 -17.15 21.86 10.96
C ASP A 246 -16.47 22.65 9.82
N LYS A 247 -15.31 22.20 9.28
CA LYS A 247 -14.40 23.04 8.45
C LYS A 247 -14.21 22.67 6.97
N LYS A 248 -14.88 21.64 6.42
CA LYS A 248 -14.63 21.09 5.06
C LYS A 248 -13.18 20.60 4.86
N ALA A 249 -12.89 19.41 5.36
CA ALA A 249 -11.55 19.01 5.79
C ALA A 249 -10.58 18.41 4.76
N CYS A 250 -10.98 18.04 3.53
CA CYS A 250 -10.05 17.44 2.56
C CYS A 250 -10.52 17.54 1.10
N ASN A 251 -9.56 17.43 0.17
CA ASN A 251 -9.75 17.54 -1.28
C ASN A 251 -8.92 16.52 -2.09
N ALA A 252 -8.49 15.43 -1.44
CA ALA A 252 -7.74 14.35 -2.05
C ALA A 252 -8.06 13.01 -1.37
N LEU A 253 -8.10 11.92 -2.15
CA LEU A 253 -8.23 10.55 -1.67
C LEU A 253 -6.84 9.93 -1.46
N LEU A 254 -6.62 9.27 -0.32
CA LEU A 254 -5.47 8.40 -0.11
C LEU A 254 -5.88 6.94 -0.43
N LEU A 255 -5.50 6.44 -1.60
CA LEU A 255 -5.91 5.13 -2.10
C LEU A 255 -4.98 4.02 -1.57
N LYS A 256 -5.49 3.18 -0.67
CA LYS A 256 -4.82 1.98 -0.15
C LYS A 256 -5.60 0.74 -0.56
N VAL A 257 -5.03 -0.04 -1.48
CA VAL A 257 -5.75 -1.14 -2.16
C VAL A 257 -6.27 -2.20 -1.18
N ASN A 258 -5.53 -2.50 -0.11
CA ASN A 258 -5.95 -3.47 0.91
C ASN A 258 -7.02 -2.95 1.87
N GLN A 259 -7.31 -1.64 1.91
CA GLN A 259 -8.45 -1.13 2.69
C GLN A 259 -9.79 -1.33 1.98
N ILE A 260 -9.77 -1.51 0.65
CA ILE A 260 -10.98 -1.82 -0.13
C ILE A 260 -11.08 -3.31 -0.49
N GLY A 261 -9.95 -3.99 -0.70
CA GLY A 261 -9.89 -5.46 -0.73
C GLY A 261 -9.96 -6.13 -2.10
N SER A 262 -10.11 -5.38 -3.20
CA SER A 262 -9.95 -5.89 -4.58
C SER A 262 -9.39 -4.84 -5.53
N VAL A 263 -8.77 -5.26 -6.63
CA VAL A 263 -8.21 -4.36 -7.65
C VAL A 263 -9.33 -3.54 -8.30
N SER A 264 -10.44 -4.17 -8.66
CA SER A 264 -11.52 -3.46 -9.33
C SER A 264 -12.18 -2.38 -8.45
N GLU A 265 -12.47 -2.67 -7.17
CA GLU A 265 -13.07 -1.66 -6.28
C GLU A 265 -12.09 -0.48 -6.04
N ALA A 266 -10.77 -0.74 -6.05
CA ALA A 266 -9.77 0.33 -5.98
C ALA A 266 -9.75 1.22 -7.23
N ILE A 267 -9.90 0.63 -8.42
CA ILE A 267 -10.04 1.36 -9.69
C ILE A 267 -11.31 2.24 -9.64
N ASP A 268 -12.45 1.67 -9.25
CA ASP A 268 -13.73 2.38 -9.17
C ASP A 268 -13.65 3.59 -8.23
N ALA A 269 -13.04 3.40 -7.04
CA ALA A 269 -12.83 4.48 -6.07
C ALA A 269 -11.94 5.61 -6.63
N CYS A 270 -10.87 5.26 -7.35
CA CYS A 270 -10.00 6.24 -8.01
C CYS A 270 -10.73 7.01 -9.11
N VAL A 271 -11.41 6.30 -10.02
CA VAL A 271 -12.12 6.89 -11.17
C VAL A 271 -13.25 7.80 -10.69
N LEU A 272 -14.00 7.39 -9.66
CA LEU A 272 -15.03 8.22 -9.05
C LEU A 272 -14.44 9.52 -8.49
N SER A 273 -13.32 9.45 -7.78
CA SER A 273 -12.65 10.62 -7.20
C SER A 273 -12.16 11.58 -8.27
N GLN A 274 -11.51 11.07 -9.32
CA GLN A 274 -11.03 11.87 -10.44
C GLN A 274 -12.19 12.53 -11.22
N LYS A 275 -13.31 11.83 -11.44
CA LYS A 275 -14.53 12.41 -12.04
C LYS A 275 -15.12 13.56 -11.21
N LYS A 276 -14.80 13.63 -9.92
CA LYS A 276 -15.18 14.73 -9.01
C LYS A 276 -14.08 15.78 -8.86
N ASN A 277 -13.05 15.74 -9.71
CA ASN A 277 -11.89 16.63 -9.70
C ASN A 277 -11.07 16.55 -8.39
N TRP A 278 -11.04 15.38 -7.75
CA TRP A 278 -10.19 15.15 -6.58
C TRP A 278 -8.85 14.56 -7.01
N GLY A 279 -7.78 15.02 -6.37
CA GLY A 279 -6.49 14.35 -6.46
C GLY A 279 -6.56 12.97 -5.79
N VAL A 280 -5.87 11.99 -6.34
CA VAL A 280 -5.76 10.65 -5.73
C VAL A 280 -4.30 10.35 -5.47
N MET A 281 -3.96 9.96 -4.25
CA MET A 281 -2.61 9.55 -3.87
C MET A 281 -2.61 8.06 -3.58
N VAL A 282 -1.95 7.29 -4.44
CA VAL A 282 -1.72 5.87 -4.14
C VAL A 282 -0.78 5.76 -2.95
N SER A 283 -1.09 4.88 -2.00
CA SER A 283 -0.37 4.77 -0.75
C SER A 283 0.03 3.34 -0.44
N HIS A 284 1.25 3.19 0.10
CA HIS A 284 1.69 1.99 0.79
C HIS A 284 0.93 1.75 2.11
N ARG A 285 1.27 0.67 2.82
CA ARG A 285 0.96 0.47 4.25
C ARG A 285 2.19 0.47 5.14
N SER A 286 2.00 0.47 6.46
CA SER A 286 3.10 0.44 7.43
C SER A 286 3.85 -0.90 7.40
N GLY A 287 3.15 -2.04 7.29
CA GLY A 287 3.76 -3.32 6.92
C GLY A 287 3.67 -3.52 5.42
N GLU A 288 4.76 -3.31 4.70
CA GLU A 288 4.84 -3.58 3.26
C GLU A 288 5.58 -4.89 2.99
N THR A 289 5.48 -5.36 1.76
CA THR A 289 6.25 -6.50 1.24
C THR A 289 7.20 -6.03 0.13
N GLU A 290 7.96 -6.94 -0.47
CA GLU A 290 8.74 -6.70 -1.68
C GLU A 290 7.88 -6.47 -2.93
N ASP A 291 6.57 -6.73 -2.85
CA ASP A 291 5.63 -6.62 -3.96
C ASP A 291 5.54 -5.18 -4.48
N THR A 292 5.66 -4.98 -5.80
CA THR A 292 5.69 -3.65 -6.42
C THR A 292 4.36 -3.20 -7.02
N PHE A 293 3.25 -3.89 -6.78
CA PHE A 293 1.98 -3.68 -7.50
C PHE A 293 1.50 -2.22 -7.51
N ILE A 294 1.65 -1.50 -6.40
CA ILE A 294 1.18 -0.11 -6.31
C ILE A 294 1.98 0.87 -7.19
N ALA A 295 3.18 0.50 -7.63
CA ALA A 295 3.98 1.27 -8.60
C ALA A 295 3.34 1.22 -10.00
N ASP A 296 2.95 0.02 -10.45
CA ASP A 296 2.21 -0.15 -11.71
C ASP A 296 0.83 0.50 -11.63
N LEU A 297 0.15 0.37 -10.48
CA LEU A 297 -1.19 0.92 -10.27
C LEU A 297 -1.23 2.45 -10.35
N VAL A 298 -0.26 3.15 -9.77
CA VAL A 298 -0.26 4.63 -9.78
C VAL A 298 -0.05 5.18 -11.19
N VAL A 299 0.78 4.52 -12.00
CA VAL A 299 1.01 4.87 -13.40
C VAL A 299 -0.24 4.59 -14.23
N ALA A 300 -0.83 3.41 -14.03
CA ALA A 300 -2.05 2.99 -14.71
C ALA A 300 -3.23 3.94 -14.50
N LEU A 301 -3.43 4.38 -13.26
CA LEU A 301 -4.53 5.26 -12.87
C LEU A 301 -4.24 6.74 -13.17
N GLY A 302 -3.00 7.08 -13.55
CA GLY A 302 -2.56 8.45 -13.84
C GLY A 302 -2.81 9.40 -12.67
N THR A 303 -2.64 8.94 -11.43
CA THR A 303 -3.06 9.73 -10.26
C THR A 303 -2.12 10.90 -9.95
N GLY A 304 -0.90 10.88 -10.50
CA GLY A 304 0.07 11.97 -10.41
C GLY A 304 0.87 12.03 -9.10
N GLN A 305 0.55 11.19 -8.10
CA GLN A 305 1.22 11.22 -6.79
C GLN A 305 1.17 9.87 -6.08
N ILE A 306 2.30 9.47 -5.48
CA ILE A 306 2.44 8.23 -4.71
C ILE A 306 3.14 8.49 -3.39
N LYS A 307 2.62 7.92 -2.31
CA LYS A 307 3.30 7.84 -1.00
C LYS A 307 3.69 6.39 -0.73
N THR A 308 4.97 6.08 -0.90
CA THR A 308 5.50 4.73 -0.62
C THR A 308 6.69 4.71 0.33
N GLY A 309 6.82 5.73 1.18
CA GLY A 309 7.75 5.78 2.31
C GLY A 309 9.00 6.62 2.06
N ALA A 310 9.95 6.59 2.98
CA ALA A 310 11.27 7.19 2.77
C ALA A 310 12.01 6.46 1.63
N PRO A 311 13.02 7.08 0.98
CA PRO A 311 13.94 6.39 0.07
C PRO A 311 14.93 5.50 0.83
N CYS A 312 14.43 4.71 1.77
CA CYS A 312 15.16 3.75 2.57
C CYS A 312 14.28 2.53 2.87
N ARG A 313 14.93 1.41 3.17
CA ARG A 313 14.31 0.08 3.36
C ARG A 313 13.70 -0.47 2.06
N SER A 314 14.02 -1.73 1.75
CA SER A 314 13.80 -2.28 0.41
C SER A 314 12.34 -2.47 0.05
N GLU A 315 11.44 -2.66 1.02
CA GLU A 315 10.00 -2.72 0.77
C GLU A 315 9.42 -1.40 0.23
N ARG A 316 10.13 -0.27 0.47
CA ARG A 316 9.81 1.06 -0.05
C ARG A 316 10.51 1.27 -1.38
N ASN A 317 11.82 1.04 -1.39
CA ASN A 317 12.66 1.22 -2.57
C ASN A 317 12.26 0.29 -3.72
N ALA A 318 11.67 -0.88 -3.46
CA ALA A 318 11.14 -1.76 -4.49
C ALA A 318 10.13 -1.03 -5.40
N LYS A 319 9.24 -0.21 -4.83
CA LYS A 319 8.24 0.55 -5.59
C LYS A 319 8.87 1.71 -6.34
N TYR A 320 9.81 2.44 -5.72
CA TYR A 320 10.56 3.50 -6.40
C TYR A 320 11.39 2.97 -7.57
N ASN A 321 12.09 1.86 -7.37
CA ASN A 321 12.86 1.21 -8.41
C ASN A 321 11.96 0.68 -9.53
N GLN A 322 10.77 0.18 -9.21
CA GLN A 322 9.81 -0.21 -10.24
C GLN A 322 9.33 0.98 -11.08
N LEU A 323 9.08 2.14 -10.46
CA LEU A 323 8.72 3.36 -11.18
C LEU A 323 9.85 3.88 -12.08
N ILE A 324 11.12 3.74 -11.65
CA ILE A 324 12.28 4.04 -12.51
C ILE A 324 12.31 3.10 -13.72
N ARG A 325 12.06 1.79 -13.53
CA ARG A 325 12.00 0.83 -14.65
C ARG A 325 10.86 1.14 -15.61
N ILE A 326 9.68 1.47 -15.09
CA ILE A 326 8.52 1.86 -15.91
C ILE A 326 8.83 3.13 -16.71
N GLU A 327 9.46 4.14 -16.09
CA GLU A 327 9.89 5.35 -16.80
C GLU A 327 10.88 5.03 -17.94
N GLU A 328 11.86 4.18 -17.68
CA GLU A 328 12.84 3.73 -18.69
C GLU A 328 12.18 2.93 -19.83
N GLU A 329 11.23 2.06 -19.51
CA GLU A 329 10.47 1.26 -20.48
C GLU A 329 9.54 2.09 -21.37
N LEU A 330 8.90 3.12 -20.79
CA LEU A 330 7.98 4.00 -21.50
C LEU A 330 8.69 4.99 -22.43
N GLY A 331 9.91 5.42 -22.07
CA GLY A 331 10.67 6.41 -22.83
C GLY A 331 9.86 7.69 -23.07
N SER A 332 9.71 8.09 -24.34
CA SER A 332 8.96 9.31 -24.71
C SER A 332 7.44 9.24 -24.45
N ARG A 333 6.90 8.07 -24.06
CA ARG A 333 5.50 7.91 -23.65
C ARG A 333 5.27 8.30 -22.18
N ALA A 334 6.34 8.46 -21.40
CA ALA A 334 6.26 8.92 -20.02
C ALA A 334 6.29 10.46 -19.94
N SER A 335 5.50 11.02 -19.01
CA SER A 335 5.61 12.41 -18.58
C SER A 335 5.57 12.46 -17.06
N TYR A 336 6.37 13.31 -16.44
CA TYR A 336 6.38 13.47 -14.99
C TYR A 336 5.33 14.48 -14.55
N ALA A 337 4.53 14.13 -13.54
CA ALA A 337 3.44 14.94 -13.04
C ALA A 337 3.86 16.33 -12.55
N GLY A 338 5.03 16.44 -11.91
CA GLY A 338 5.60 17.70 -11.44
C GLY A 338 4.62 18.58 -10.65
N ALA A 339 4.56 19.87 -11.00
CA ALA A 339 3.66 20.83 -10.35
C ALA A 339 2.16 20.50 -10.52
N ALA A 340 1.80 19.70 -11.54
CA ALA A 340 0.42 19.34 -11.86
C ALA A 340 -0.08 18.08 -11.13
N PHE A 341 0.67 17.55 -10.16
CA PHE A 341 0.42 16.27 -9.48
C PHE A 341 -1.00 16.04 -8.90
N ARG A 342 -1.79 17.10 -8.71
CA ARG A 342 -3.16 17.03 -8.21
C ARG A 342 -4.21 16.89 -9.30
N THR A 343 -3.88 17.25 -10.54
CA THR A 343 -4.81 17.41 -11.67
C THR A 343 -4.36 16.65 -12.90
N CYS A 344 -3.45 15.68 -12.77
CA CYS A 344 -2.92 14.89 -13.90
C CYS A 344 -3.98 14.11 -14.69
N ALA A 345 -5.17 13.92 -14.12
CA ALA A 345 -6.30 13.33 -14.81
C ALA A 345 -7.16 14.43 -15.46
N GLN A 346 -6.72 14.92 -16.61
CA GLN A 346 -7.61 15.42 -17.66
C GLN A 346 -7.29 14.70 -18.97
#